data_AF-A0A7Y2G587-F1
#
_entry.id   AF-A0A7Y2G587-F1
#
_cell.length_a   1.000
_cell.length_b   1.000
_cell.length_c   1.000
_cell.angle_alpha   90.00
_cell.angle_beta   90.00
_cell.angle_gamma   90.00
#
_symmetry.space_group_name_H-M   'P 1'
#
loop_
_entity.id
_entity.type
_entity.pdbx_description
1 polymer ?
#
loop_
_entity_poly.entity_id
_entity_poly.type
_entity_poly.pdbx_seq_one_letter_code
_entity_poly.pdbx_strand_id
1 'polypeptide(L)' 'KGNKRREPQVWLVEFGDSSLNYELVVWLTDDAVRRPGAVNAAYNWEIETALAKYGIEIPFPQRDVHIIAPKTDRENTRKT' A
#
# COMPACT_ATOMS: atom_id res chain seq x y z
N LYS A 1 -6.12 -13.02 36.00
CA LYS A 1 -5.28 -11.95 35.41
C LYS A 1 -5.73 -11.73 33.97
N GLY A 2 -6.37 -10.60 33.63
CA GLY A 2 -6.74 -10.35 32.24
C GLY A 2 -7.77 -9.25 32.12
N ASN A 3 -7.32 -8.01 32.22
CA ASN A 3 -8.03 -6.81 31.76
C ASN A 3 -7.03 -5.65 31.70
N LYS A 4 -5.96 -5.83 30.91
CA LYS A 4 -5.45 -4.67 30.18
C LYS A 4 -6.37 -4.56 28.99
N ARG A 5 -7.22 -3.52 28.92
CA ARG A 5 -7.97 -3.19 27.70
C ARG A 5 -6.93 -3.24 26.58
N ARG A 6 -7.06 -4.22 25.68
CA ARG A 6 -6.10 -4.37 24.60
C ARG A 6 -6.48 -3.31 23.59
N GLU A 7 -5.74 -2.21 23.59
CA GLU A 7 -5.98 -1.10 22.69
C GLU A 7 -5.59 -1.50 21.26
N PRO A 8 -6.30 -0.98 20.24
CA PRO A 8 -5.86 -1.07 18.86
C PRO A 8 -4.44 -0.55 18.70
N GLN A 9 -3.65 -1.20 17.86
CA GLN A 9 -2.28 -0.78 17.56
C GLN A 9 -2.09 -0.68 16.06
N VAL A 10 -1.27 0.28 15.63
CA VAL A 10 -0.82 0.42 14.25
C VAL A 10 0.69 0.31 14.23
N TRP A 11 1.21 -0.61 13.44
CA TRP A 11 2.65 -0.85 13.31
C TRP A 11 3.09 -0.54 11.89
N LEU A 12 4.18 0.21 11.72
CA LEU A 12 4.91 0.26 10.46
C LEU A 12 5.79 -0.98 10.40
N VAL A 13 5.46 -1.92 9.53
CA VAL A 13 6.14 -3.24 9.49
C VAL A 13 7.25 -3.30 8.46
N GLU A 14 7.11 -2.57 7.34
CA GLU A 14 8.05 -2.65 6.23
C GLU A 14 8.02 -1.39 5.35
N PHE A 15 9.16 -1.07 4.76
CA PHE A 15 9.29 -0.14 3.64
C PHE A 15 9.31 -0.96 2.34
N GLY A 16 8.22 -0.91 1.57
CA GLY A 16 8.14 -1.57 0.27
C GLY A 16 8.74 -0.71 -0.85
N ASP A 17 8.89 -1.30 -2.04
CA ASP A 17 9.49 -0.62 -3.21
C ASP A 17 8.77 0.68 -3.62
N SER A 18 7.47 0.80 -3.31
CA SER A 18 6.68 2.01 -3.56
C SER A 18 5.57 2.19 -2.52
N SER A 19 5.77 1.72 -1.29
CA SER A 19 4.76 1.76 -0.22
C SER A 19 5.37 1.78 1.18
N LEU A 20 4.60 2.28 2.14
CA LEU A 20 4.81 2.03 3.57
C LEU A 20 3.77 1.01 4.02
N ASN A 21 4.22 -0.16 4.47
CA ASN A 21 3.33 -1.25 4.86
C ASN A 21 3.02 -1.13 6.35
N TYR A 22 1.74 -0.96 6.67
CA TYR A 22 1.25 -0.89 8.06
C TYR A 22 0.38 -2.08 8.40
N GLU A 23 0.45 -2.53 9.65
CA GLU A 23 -0.47 -3.51 10.22
C GLU A 23 -1.35 -2.88 11.30
N LEU A 24 -2.67 -3.07 11.18
CA LEU A 24 -3.65 -2.70 12.19
C LEU A 24 -4.00 -3.93 13.03
N VAL A 25 -3.60 -3.93 14.29
CA VAL A 25 -3.89 -5.00 15.25
C VAL A 25 -5.08 -4.60 16.11
N VAL A 26 -6.22 -5.25 15.90
CA VAL A 26 -7.45 -5.06 16.70
C VAL A 26 -7.84 -6.33 17.45
N TRP A 27 -8.46 -6.14 18.61
CA TRP A 27 -8.95 -7.23 19.45
C TRP A 27 -10.47 -7.30 19.36
N LEU A 28 -10.97 -8.32 18.67
CA LEU A 28 -12.40 -8.51 18.44
C LEU A 28 -13.08 -9.22 19.62
N THR A 29 -14.36 -8.92 19.81
CA THR A 29 -15.23 -9.68 20.70
C THR A 29 -15.69 -10.97 20.04
N ASP A 30 -16.18 -11.94 20.82
CA ASP A 30 -16.64 -13.25 20.31
C ASP A 30 -17.69 -13.12 19.20
N ASP A 31 -18.59 -12.14 19.30
CA ASP A 31 -19.62 -11.88 18.28
C ASP A 31 -19.03 -11.40 16.94
N ALA A 32 -18.01 -10.53 17.00
CA ALA A 32 -17.31 -10.04 15.81
C ALA A 32 -16.47 -11.14 15.13
N VAL A 33 -15.97 -12.12 15.89
CA VAL A 33 -15.23 -13.28 15.34
C VAL A 33 -16.13 -14.17 14.46
N ARG A 34 -17.46 -14.17 14.68
CA ARG A 34 -18.40 -14.97 13.88
C ARG A 34 -18.58 -14.47 12.44
N ARG A 35 -18.18 -13.24 12.14
CA ARG A 35 -18.35 -12.60 10.82
C ARG A 35 -17.09 -11.84 10.39
N PRO A 36 -15.96 -12.54 10.17
CA PRO A 36 -14.68 -11.89 9.91
C PRO A 36 -14.69 -11.03 8.64
N GLY A 37 -15.39 -11.45 7.59
CA GLY A 37 -15.49 -10.67 6.34
C GLY A 37 -16.20 -9.33 6.52
N ALA A 38 -17.27 -9.28 7.32
CA ALA A 38 -18.00 -8.03 7.58
C ALA A 38 -17.17 -7.06 8.42
N VAL A 39 -16.42 -7.58 9.40
CA VAL A 39 -15.52 -6.78 10.24
C VAL A 39 -14.40 -6.19 9.40
N ASN A 40 -13.74 -7.00 8.56
CA ASN A 40 -12.68 -6.52 7.68
C ASN A 40 -13.19 -5.45 6.70
N ALA A 41 -14.37 -5.65 6.10
CA ALA A 41 -14.95 -4.67 5.20
C ALA A 41 -15.26 -3.34 5.90
N ALA A 42 -15.77 -3.39 7.15
CA ALA A 42 -16.02 -2.20 7.94
C ALA A 42 -14.73 -1.42 8.25
N TYR A 43 -13.67 -2.09 8.71
CA TYR A 43 -12.40 -1.42 8.98
C TYR A 43 -11.76 -0.86 7.70
N ASN A 44 -11.79 -1.59 6.59
CA ASN A 44 -11.23 -1.12 5.33
C ASN A 44 -11.93 0.15 4.84
N TRP A 45 -13.25 0.24 4.97
CA TRP A 45 -13.99 1.46 4.62
C TRP A 45 -13.64 2.66 5.49
N GLU A 46 -13.53 2.46 6.80
CA GLU A 46 -13.14 3.53 7.72
C GLU A 46 -11.71 4.01 7.46
N ILE A 47 -10.79 3.08 7.16
CA ILE A 47 -9.41 3.41 6.78
C ILE A 47 -9.39 4.22 5.48
N GLU A 48 -10.07 3.76 4.44
CA GLU A 48 -10.15 4.48 3.16
C GLU A 48 -10.72 5.90 3.34
N THR A 49 -11.83 6.02 4.09
CA THR A 49 -12.47 7.31 4.36
C THR A 49 -11.53 8.25 5.11
N ALA A 50 -10.79 7.73 6.09
CA ALA A 50 -9.82 8.52 6.85
C ALA A 50 -8.63 8.96 5.97
N LEU A 51 -8.07 8.06 5.16
CA LEU A 51 -6.98 8.39 4.23
C LEU A 51 -7.42 9.46 3.22
N ALA A 52 -8.59 9.28 2.62
CA ALA A 52 -9.18 10.24 1.68
C ALA A 52 -9.39 11.62 2.33
N LYS A 53 -9.92 11.65 3.56
CA LYS A 53 -10.13 12.90 4.31
C LYS A 53 -8.84 13.70 4.52
N TYR A 54 -7.71 13.03 4.71
CA TYR A 54 -6.41 13.68 4.88
C TYR A 54 -5.60 13.80 3.58
N GLY A 55 -6.18 13.46 2.42
CA GLY A 55 -5.52 13.54 1.13
C GLY A 55 -4.35 12.56 0.97
N ILE A 56 -4.37 11.45 1.71
CA ILE A 56 -3.36 10.39 1.59
C ILE A 56 -3.79 9.47 0.45
N GLU A 57 -3.09 9.56 -0.68
CA GLU A 57 -3.32 8.69 -1.84
C GLU A 57 -2.68 7.32 -1.64
N ILE A 58 -3.38 6.26 -2.05
CA ILE A 58 -2.86 4.89 -2.04
C ILE A 58 -1.98 4.71 -3.28
N PRO A 59 -0.66 4.45 -3.13
CA PRO A 59 0.23 4.33 -4.27
C PRO A 59 -0.10 3.06 -5.07
N PHE A 60 -0.25 3.21 -6.38
CA PHE A 60 -0.20 2.07 -7.30
C PHE A 60 1.27 1.74 -7.64
N PRO A 61 1.59 0.49 -7.98
CA PRO A 61 2.93 0.12 -8.42
C PRO A 61 3.40 1.04 -9.56
N GLN A 62 4.49 1.75 -9.32
CA GLN A 62 5.09 2.63 -10.33
C GLN A 62 6.05 1.81 -11.19
N ARG A 63 6.04 2.08 -12.51
CA ARG A 63 6.97 1.47 -13.45
C ARG A 63 7.72 2.56 -14.20
N ASP A 64 9.00 2.67 -13.94
CA ASP A 64 9.87 3.56 -14.71
C ASP A 64 10.16 2.96 -16.09
N VAL A 65 10.01 3.79 -17.12
CA VAL A 65 10.34 3.44 -18.51
C VAL A 65 11.51 4.28 -18.97
N HIS A 66 12.67 3.65 -19.12
CA HIS A 66 13.85 4.31 -19.69
C HIS A 66 13.90 4.11 -21.21
N ILE A 67 13.70 5.18 -21.97
CA ILE A 67 13.77 5.17 -23.44
C ILE A 67 15.20 5.47 -23.86
N ILE A 68 15.89 4.49 -24.45
CA ILE A 68 17.22 4.68 -25.04
C ILE A 68 17.04 4.95 -26.53
N ALA A 69 17.51 6.10 -27.00
CA ALA A 69 17.48 6.43 -28.43
C ALA A 69 18.35 5.45 -29.23
N PRO A 70 17.92 5.02 -30.43
CA PRO A 70 18.72 4.15 -31.28
C PRO A 70 20.03 4.84 -31.65
N LYS A 71 21.15 4.10 -31.53
CA LYS A 71 22.43 4.57 -32.06
C LYS A 71 22.26 4.77 -33.57
N THR A 72 22.34 6.01 -34.00
CA THR A 72 22.39 6.34 -35.42
C THR A 72 23.81 6.03 -35.90
N ASP A 73 23.98 4.91 -36.58
CA ASP A 73 25.26 4.54 -37.19
C ASP A 73 25.59 5.53 -38.32
N ARG A 74 26.36 6.57 -37.99
CA ARG A 74 26.84 7.59 -38.94
C ARG A 74 28.03 7.11 -39.76
N GLU A 75 27.95 5.95 -40.42
CA GLU A 75 29.10 5.40 -41.16
C GLU A 75 28.88 5.20 -42.68
N ASN A 76 27.70 5.50 -43.24
CA ASN A 76 27.45 5.24 -44.67
C ASN A 76 27.45 6.47 -45.62
N THR A 77 28.02 7.61 -45.25
CA THR A 77 28.06 8.82 -46.10
C THR A 77 29.41 9.16 -46.74
N ARG A 78 30.37 8.23 -46.77
CA ARG A 78 31.69 8.45 -47.42
C ARG A 78 31.94 7.64 -48.71
N LYS A 79 30.89 7.21 -49.41
CA LYS A 79 31.02 6.56 -50.73
C LYS A 79 29.99 7.08 -51.73
N THR A 80 30.26 8.26 -52.28
CA THR A 80 29.82 8.72 -53.61
C THR A 80 30.79 9.79 -54.08
#